data_AF-A0A2D4WPH9-F1
#
_entry.id   AF-A0A2D4WPH9-F1
#
_cell.length_a   1.000
_cell.length_b   1.000
_cell.length_c   1.000
_cell.angle_alpha   90.00
_cell.angle_beta   90.00
_cell.angle_gamma   90.00
#
_symmetry.space_group_name_H-M   'P 1'
#
loop_
_entity.id
_entity.type
_entity.pdbx_description
1 polymer ?
#
loop_
_entity_poly.entity_id
_entity_poly.type
_entity_poly.pdbx_seq_one_letter_code
_entity_poly.pdbx_strand_id
1 'polypeptide(L)'
;MTTLILSLLFLAAPISAQEKDAMAPPTIKVFLLAGQSNMEGHAVADLDHAEHYNGGRGNLHSVLANETIAKTYGHWLDGEGDWTIRDDVFVSYRPERGPMKAGPLSIGYAVHQGEHHFGPELEFGRVMGDHFEEPVLLVKTCWGGKSLMEDFRPPRSGGEVGPFYLKMTEEYREAIAELGARFPRLRGMKTELAGFVWFQGWNDMYVDGALDAYAGNLSNLVKDVR
;
A
#
# COMPACT_ATOMS: atom_id res chain seq x y z
N MET A 1 -49.03 -53.35 48.66
CA MET A 1 -47.77 -52.99 47.98
C MET A 1 -47.92 -51.60 47.42
N THR A 2 -47.11 -50.69 47.91
CA THR A 2 -47.20 -49.23 47.79
C THR A 2 -46.48 -48.79 46.52
N THR A 3 -47.15 -48.08 45.60
CA THR A 3 -46.51 -47.51 44.42
C THR A 3 -46.29 -46.02 44.66
N LEU A 4 -45.03 -45.64 44.85
CA LEU A 4 -44.56 -44.26 45.00
C LEU A 4 -44.41 -43.65 43.60
N ILE A 5 -45.23 -42.64 43.26
CA ILE A 5 -45.05 -41.86 42.02
C ILE A 5 -44.16 -40.66 42.36
N LEU A 6 -42.96 -40.65 41.79
CA LEU A 6 -42.01 -39.55 41.92
C LEU A 6 -42.22 -38.56 40.75
N SER A 7 -42.88 -37.45 41.03
CA SER A 7 -43.08 -36.36 40.06
C SER A 7 -41.83 -35.49 40.01
N LEU A 8 -41.00 -35.62 38.97
CA LEU A 8 -39.92 -34.68 38.69
C LEU A 8 -40.48 -33.43 37.98
N LEU A 9 -40.54 -32.31 38.71
CA LEU A 9 -40.70 -30.98 38.12
C LEU A 9 -39.35 -30.51 37.56
N PHE A 10 -39.24 -30.46 36.23
CA PHE A 10 -38.15 -29.73 35.57
C PHE A 10 -38.47 -28.23 35.59
N LEU A 11 -37.78 -27.48 36.46
CA LEU A 11 -37.71 -26.03 36.35
C LEU A 11 -36.82 -25.69 35.15
N ALA A 12 -37.42 -25.27 34.03
CA ALA A 12 -36.67 -24.68 32.92
C ALA A 12 -36.23 -23.27 33.34
N ALA A 13 -34.96 -23.12 33.69
CA ALA A 13 -34.34 -21.80 33.83
C ALA A 13 -34.23 -21.15 32.44
N PRO A 14 -34.59 -19.86 32.27
CA PRO A 14 -34.38 -19.17 31.00
C PRO A 14 -32.88 -19.02 30.79
N ILE A 15 -32.34 -19.67 29.74
CA ILE A 15 -31.01 -19.37 29.23
C ILE A 15 -31.10 -17.97 28.62
N SER A 16 -30.63 -16.97 29.38
CA SER A 16 -30.34 -15.67 28.79
C SER A 16 -29.17 -15.88 27.83
N ALA A 17 -29.48 -15.84 26.53
CA ALA A 17 -28.46 -15.74 25.50
C ALA A 17 -27.80 -14.37 25.70
N GLN A 18 -26.62 -14.39 26.31
CA GLN A 18 -25.73 -13.25 26.34
C GLN A 18 -25.36 -12.98 24.88
N GLU A 19 -25.93 -11.92 24.30
CA GLU A 19 -25.44 -11.37 23.04
C GLU A 19 -23.95 -11.10 23.27
N LYS A 20 -23.09 -11.89 22.63
CA LYS A 20 -21.69 -11.52 22.49
C LYS A 20 -21.70 -10.16 21.82
N ASP A 21 -21.28 -9.12 22.54
CA ASP A 21 -20.94 -7.84 21.94
C ASP A 21 -20.20 -8.13 20.64
N ALA A 22 -20.79 -7.74 19.52
CA ALA A 22 -20.17 -7.94 18.23
C ALA A 22 -18.88 -7.13 18.25
N MET A 23 -17.74 -7.82 18.47
CA MET A 23 -16.42 -7.21 18.34
C MET A 23 -16.41 -6.43 17.03
N ALA A 24 -16.05 -5.15 17.10
CA ALA A 24 -15.94 -4.32 15.92
C ALA A 24 -15.12 -5.08 14.87
N PRO A 25 -15.53 -5.09 13.59
CA PRO A 25 -14.81 -5.83 12.57
C PRO A 25 -13.35 -5.33 12.53
N PRO A 26 -12.38 -6.26 12.37
CA PRO A 26 -10.97 -5.93 12.45
C PRO A 26 -10.61 -4.85 11.42
N THR A 27 -9.76 -3.91 11.82
CA THR A 27 -9.36 -2.77 11.00
C THR A 27 -8.10 -3.12 10.19
N ILE A 28 -7.98 -2.56 8.99
CA ILE A 28 -6.76 -2.55 8.19
C ILE A 28 -6.24 -1.12 8.06
N LYS A 29 -4.93 -0.93 8.24
CA LYS A 29 -4.27 0.37 8.04
C LYS A 29 -3.99 0.56 6.55
N VAL A 30 -4.41 1.68 5.99
CA VAL A 30 -4.20 2.01 4.58
C VAL A 30 -3.26 3.18 4.45
N PHE A 31 -2.25 3.04 3.59
CA PHE A 31 -1.36 4.11 3.20
C PHE A 31 -1.53 4.41 1.72
N LEU A 32 -1.80 5.68 1.40
CA LEU A 32 -1.84 6.18 0.04
C LEU A 32 -0.44 6.64 -0.37
N LEU A 33 0.19 5.91 -1.29
CA LEU A 33 1.49 6.20 -1.86
C LEU A 33 1.28 6.89 -3.22
N ALA A 34 1.45 8.20 -3.26
CA ALA A 34 1.20 9.01 -4.44
C ALA A 34 2.44 9.78 -4.92
N GLY A 35 2.47 10.10 -6.21
CA GLY A 35 3.52 10.91 -6.79
C GLY A 35 3.82 10.52 -8.24
N GLN A 36 5.09 10.68 -8.62
CA GLN A 36 5.54 10.46 -10.00
C GLN A 36 6.47 9.23 -10.14
N SER A 37 7.27 9.19 -11.21
CA SER A 37 8.16 8.08 -11.61
C SER A 37 8.95 7.41 -10.47
N ASN A 38 9.49 8.15 -9.51
CA ASN A 38 10.21 7.51 -8.40
C ASN A 38 9.27 6.69 -7.48
N MET A 39 8.02 7.12 -7.30
CA MET A 39 7.00 6.35 -6.59
C MET A 39 6.54 5.13 -7.38
N GLU A 40 6.60 5.19 -8.72
CA GLU A 40 6.25 4.06 -9.58
C GLU A 40 7.17 2.86 -9.35
N GLY A 41 8.42 3.08 -8.97
CA GLY A 41 9.40 2.04 -8.70
C GLY A 41 10.17 1.65 -9.94
N HIS A 42 11.30 2.33 -10.15
CA HIS A 42 12.25 2.02 -11.22
C HIS A 42 13.53 1.36 -10.70
N ALA A 43 13.64 1.09 -9.39
CA ALA A 43 14.80 0.42 -8.84
C ALA A 43 14.84 -1.04 -9.32
N VAL A 44 16.01 -1.52 -9.70
CA VAL A 44 16.24 -2.88 -10.21
C VAL A 44 16.52 -3.81 -9.04
N ALA A 45 15.83 -4.93 -8.97
CA ALA A 45 16.02 -5.93 -7.92
C ALA A 45 17.23 -6.82 -8.20
N ASP A 46 17.28 -7.46 -9.37
CA ASP A 46 18.19 -8.57 -9.67
C ASP A 46 18.75 -8.60 -11.10
N LEU A 47 18.19 -7.86 -12.05
CA LEU A 47 18.65 -7.89 -13.45
C LEU A 47 20.10 -7.43 -13.58
N ASP A 48 20.87 -8.11 -14.42
CA ASP A 48 22.32 -7.98 -14.49
C ASP A 48 22.92 -7.89 -15.91
N HIS A 49 22.09 -7.74 -16.95
CA HIS A 49 22.59 -7.61 -18.33
C HIS A 49 23.65 -6.51 -18.45
N ALA A 50 24.79 -6.83 -19.08
CA ALA A 50 25.96 -5.95 -19.14
C ALA A 50 25.65 -4.54 -19.69
N GLU A 51 24.83 -4.46 -20.73
CA GLU A 51 24.53 -3.19 -21.41
C GLU A 51 23.28 -2.47 -20.89
N HIS A 52 22.33 -3.20 -20.30
CA HIS A 52 21.00 -2.67 -19.98
C HIS A 52 20.78 -2.51 -18.47
N TYR A 53 21.55 -3.21 -17.65
CA TYR A 53 21.46 -3.21 -16.19
C TYR A 53 22.83 -3.08 -15.53
N ASN A 54 23.80 -2.48 -16.22
CA ASN A 54 25.12 -2.14 -15.67
C ASN A 54 25.86 -3.36 -15.06
N GLY A 55 25.68 -4.55 -15.63
CA GLY A 55 26.28 -5.77 -15.08
C GLY A 55 25.78 -6.12 -13.67
N GLY A 56 24.57 -5.69 -13.30
CA GLY A 56 23.97 -5.87 -11.97
C GLY A 56 24.46 -4.86 -10.92
N ARG A 57 25.42 -4.00 -11.25
CA ARG A 57 26.00 -3.06 -10.29
C ARG A 57 24.95 -2.06 -9.81
N GLY A 58 24.69 -2.09 -8.51
CA GLY A 58 23.77 -1.16 -7.84
C GLY A 58 22.32 -1.64 -7.75
N ASN A 59 21.99 -2.82 -8.31
CA ASN A 59 20.71 -3.47 -8.04
C ASN A 59 20.65 -4.00 -6.59
N LEU A 60 19.44 -4.27 -6.09
CA LEU A 60 19.24 -4.68 -4.70
C LEU A 60 20.05 -5.95 -4.35
N HIS A 61 19.97 -6.98 -5.20
CA HIS A 61 20.68 -8.24 -4.98
C HIS A 61 22.20 -8.03 -4.82
N SER A 62 22.81 -7.23 -5.70
CA SER A 62 24.26 -6.99 -5.68
C SER A 62 24.70 -6.14 -4.49
N VAL A 63 23.92 -5.15 -4.07
CA VAL A 63 24.29 -4.32 -2.90
C VAL A 63 24.14 -5.09 -1.58
N LEU A 64 23.30 -6.12 -1.53
CA LEU A 64 23.15 -7.00 -0.37
C LEU A 64 24.35 -7.94 -0.14
N ALA A 65 25.28 -8.06 -1.09
CA ALA A 65 26.57 -8.71 -0.84
C ALA A 65 27.45 -7.92 0.15
N ASN A 66 27.16 -6.64 0.38
CA ASN A 66 27.82 -5.84 1.41
C ASN A 66 27.21 -6.11 2.79
N GLU A 67 28.01 -6.63 3.74
CA GLU A 67 27.53 -6.98 5.08
C GLU A 67 26.87 -5.83 5.85
N THR A 68 27.32 -4.58 5.65
CA THR A 68 26.73 -3.42 6.33
C THR A 68 25.34 -3.11 5.78
N ILE A 69 25.16 -3.21 4.47
CA ILE A 69 23.85 -3.02 3.83
C ILE A 69 22.93 -4.20 4.17
N ALA A 70 23.45 -5.42 4.13
CA ALA A 70 22.71 -6.64 4.47
C ALA A 70 22.17 -6.64 5.90
N LYS A 71 22.88 -6.03 6.86
CA LYS A 71 22.36 -5.87 8.23
C LYS A 71 21.06 -5.07 8.29
N THR A 72 20.85 -4.15 7.36
CA THR A 72 19.66 -3.29 7.33
C THR A 72 18.58 -3.82 6.38
N TYR A 73 18.97 -4.39 5.23
CA TYR A 73 18.04 -4.73 4.14
C TYR A 73 18.10 -6.19 3.71
N GLY A 74 18.96 -7.01 4.32
CA GLY A 74 19.15 -8.42 3.98
C GLY A 74 17.92 -9.27 4.26
N HIS A 75 16.95 -8.76 5.03
CA HIS A 75 15.67 -9.40 5.27
C HIS A 75 14.78 -9.57 4.05
N TRP A 76 15.18 -9.02 2.89
CA TRP A 76 14.51 -9.22 1.62
C TRP A 76 14.96 -10.48 0.88
N LEU A 77 16.05 -11.10 1.30
CA LEU A 77 16.47 -12.41 0.81
C LEU A 77 16.23 -13.45 1.91
N ASP A 78 15.67 -14.59 1.54
CA ASP A 78 15.60 -15.74 2.44
C ASP A 78 16.90 -16.55 2.46
N GLY A 79 16.89 -17.68 3.16
CA GLY A 79 18.06 -18.56 3.26
C GLY A 79 18.45 -19.26 1.96
N GLU A 80 17.57 -19.26 0.96
CA GLU A 80 17.78 -19.84 -0.38
C GLU A 80 18.22 -18.76 -1.39
N GLY A 81 18.10 -17.49 -1.02
CA GLY A 81 18.43 -16.34 -1.87
C GLY A 81 17.24 -15.83 -2.69
N ASP A 82 16.03 -16.26 -2.36
CA ASP A 82 14.80 -15.80 -3.01
C ASP A 82 14.22 -14.56 -2.31
N TRP A 83 13.45 -13.77 -3.07
CA TRP A 83 12.80 -12.57 -2.52
C TRP A 83 11.72 -12.95 -1.49
N THR A 84 11.87 -12.48 -0.26
CA THR A 84 10.88 -12.72 0.79
C THR A 84 9.54 -12.06 0.49
N ILE A 85 8.45 -12.70 0.93
CA ILE A 85 7.08 -12.18 0.81
C ILE A 85 6.53 -11.92 2.22
N ARG A 86 5.85 -10.79 2.41
CA ARG A 86 5.06 -10.51 3.62
C ARG A 86 3.59 -10.77 3.37
N ASP A 87 2.93 -11.55 4.22
CA ASP A 87 1.51 -11.89 4.08
C ASP A 87 0.57 -11.07 5.00
N ASP A 88 1.13 -10.13 5.76
CA ASP A 88 0.47 -9.14 6.61
C ASP A 88 0.44 -7.73 5.99
N VAL A 89 1.22 -7.50 4.93
CA VAL A 89 1.24 -6.26 4.15
C VAL A 89 0.83 -6.56 2.71
N PHE A 90 -0.06 -5.74 2.17
CA PHE A 90 -0.67 -5.91 0.86
C PHE A 90 -0.42 -4.67 0.01
N VAL A 91 -0.25 -4.87 -1.30
CA VAL A 91 -0.08 -3.77 -2.25
C VAL A 91 -1.17 -3.83 -3.30
N SER A 92 -1.73 -2.68 -3.64
CA SER A 92 -2.66 -2.47 -4.75
C SER A 92 -2.12 -1.35 -5.63
N TYR A 93 -1.76 -1.69 -6.88
CA TYR A 93 -1.18 -0.74 -7.82
C TYR A 93 -1.70 -0.95 -9.24
N ARG A 94 -2.21 0.12 -9.85
CA ARG A 94 -2.53 0.18 -11.27
C ARG A 94 -1.49 1.04 -12.00
N PRO A 95 -0.49 0.43 -12.66
CA PRO A 95 0.42 1.21 -13.50
C PRO A 95 -0.34 1.89 -14.66
N GLU A 96 0.20 2.99 -15.20
CA GLU A 96 -0.44 3.67 -16.34
C GLU A 96 -0.59 2.73 -17.56
N ARG A 97 0.36 1.81 -17.70
CA ARG A 97 0.43 0.82 -18.76
C ARG A 97 0.64 -0.56 -18.14
N GLY A 98 -0.14 -1.53 -18.61
CA GLY A 98 -0.07 -2.92 -18.15
C GLY A 98 -1.21 -3.30 -17.22
N PRO A 99 -1.22 -4.55 -16.73
CA PRO A 99 -2.26 -5.07 -15.86
C PRO A 99 -2.21 -4.45 -14.46
N MET A 100 -3.36 -4.52 -13.79
CA MET A 100 -3.49 -4.30 -12.35
C MET A 100 -2.58 -5.26 -11.58
N LYS A 101 -1.94 -4.76 -10.52
CA LYS A 101 -1.10 -5.55 -9.61
C LYS A 101 -1.68 -5.49 -8.21
N ALA A 102 -1.98 -6.65 -7.63
CA ALA A 102 -2.50 -6.75 -6.27
C ALA A 102 -2.04 -8.05 -5.61
N GLY A 103 -1.51 -7.97 -4.39
CA GLY A 103 -1.08 -9.14 -3.65
C GLY A 103 -0.33 -8.81 -2.36
N PRO A 104 0.29 -9.82 -1.72
CA PRO A 104 1.18 -9.63 -0.57
C PRO A 104 2.44 -8.85 -0.97
N LEU A 105 3.04 -8.13 -0.04
CA LEU A 105 4.21 -7.30 -0.30
C LEU A 105 5.44 -8.14 -0.66
N SER A 106 6.03 -7.82 -1.80
CA SER A 106 7.22 -8.44 -2.39
C SER A 106 7.83 -7.50 -3.43
N ILE A 107 8.90 -7.92 -4.10
CA ILE A 107 9.31 -7.31 -5.38
C ILE A 107 8.18 -7.47 -6.40
N GLY A 108 8.06 -6.53 -7.34
CA GLY A 108 7.14 -6.64 -8.49
C GLY A 108 6.01 -5.62 -8.53
N TYR A 109 5.83 -4.80 -7.50
CA TYR A 109 4.86 -3.68 -7.50
C TYR A 109 5.41 -2.37 -8.10
N ALA A 110 6.40 -2.51 -8.99
CA ALA A 110 6.94 -1.46 -9.85
C ALA A 110 6.07 -1.20 -11.10
N VAL A 111 6.35 -0.13 -11.85
CA VAL A 111 5.69 0.12 -13.17
C VAL A 111 6.07 -0.92 -14.23
N HIS A 112 7.25 -1.52 -14.10
CA HIS A 112 7.75 -2.56 -15.00
C HIS A 112 7.02 -3.89 -14.78
N GLN A 113 6.88 -4.72 -15.81
CA GLN A 113 6.31 -6.07 -15.66
C GLN A 113 7.29 -7.02 -14.97
N GLY A 114 6.75 -8.05 -14.32
CA GLY A 114 7.52 -9.07 -13.61
C GLY A 114 8.04 -8.61 -12.25
N GLU A 115 8.83 -9.48 -11.62
CA GLU A 115 9.29 -9.38 -10.23
C GLU A 115 10.76 -8.95 -10.16
N HIS A 116 11.13 -7.99 -11.00
CA HIS A 116 12.53 -7.54 -11.16
C HIS A 116 12.77 -6.08 -10.79
N HIS A 117 11.71 -5.37 -10.41
CA HIS A 117 11.78 -3.97 -10.04
C HIS A 117 10.90 -3.70 -8.82
N PHE A 118 11.27 -2.65 -8.09
CA PHE A 118 10.57 -2.20 -6.90
C PHE A 118 10.64 -0.68 -6.79
N GLY A 119 9.79 -0.13 -5.92
CA GLY A 119 9.84 1.27 -5.51
C GLY A 119 9.86 1.42 -3.99
N PRO A 120 9.55 2.64 -3.51
CA PRO A 120 9.51 2.94 -2.08
C PRO A 120 8.55 2.06 -1.30
N GLU A 121 7.55 1.44 -1.95
CA GLU A 121 6.58 0.56 -1.30
C GLU A 121 7.22 -0.62 -0.58
N LEU A 122 8.37 -1.11 -1.09
CA LEU A 122 9.01 -2.31 -0.56
C LEU A 122 9.42 -2.10 0.91
N GLU A 123 10.38 -1.22 1.14
CA GLU A 123 10.89 -0.98 2.49
C GLU A 123 9.89 -0.19 3.35
N PHE A 124 9.11 0.73 2.77
CA PHE A 124 8.04 1.40 3.52
C PHE A 124 7.04 0.38 4.07
N GLY A 125 6.61 -0.58 3.23
CA GLY A 125 5.69 -1.63 3.62
C GLY A 125 6.24 -2.51 4.73
N ARG A 126 7.54 -2.86 4.68
CA ARG A 126 8.21 -3.61 5.76
C ARG A 126 8.10 -2.89 7.09
N VAL A 127 8.54 -1.62 7.11
CA VAL A 127 8.57 -0.84 8.35
C VAL A 127 7.16 -0.64 8.91
N MET A 128 6.14 -0.44 8.06
CA MET A 128 4.76 -0.34 8.52
C MET A 128 4.21 -1.69 9.02
N GLY A 129 4.51 -2.79 8.34
CA GLY A 129 4.12 -4.13 8.80
C GLY A 129 4.77 -4.53 10.12
N ASP A 130 5.99 -4.07 10.40
CA ASP A 130 6.64 -4.28 11.70
C ASP A 130 6.08 -3.36 12.80
N HIS A 131 5.49 -2.23 12.43
CA HIS A 131 4.99 -1.23 13.36
C HIS A 131 3.56 -1.51 13.83
N PHE A 132 2.68 -1.98 12.94
CA PHE A 132 1.27 -2.23 13.23
C PHE A 132 1.00 -3.73 13.49
N GLU A 133 0.15 -4.02 14.47
CA GLU A 133 -0.38 -5.38 14.67
C GLU A 133 -1.47 -5.70 13.63
N GLU A 134 -2.20 -4.67 13.18
CA GLU A 134 -3.18 -4.80 12.11
C GLU A 134 -2.50 -4.97 10.74
N PRO A 135 -3.15 -5.66 9.78
CA PRO A 135 -2.63 -5.72 8.43
C PRO A 135 -2.52 -4.32 7.81
N VAL A 136 -1.65 -4.21 6.81
CA VAL A 136 -1.38 -2.96 6.09
C VAL A 136 -1.74 -3.10 4.62
N LEU A 137 -2.43 -2.11 4.05
CA LEU A 137 -2.64 -1.97 2.62
C LEU A 137 -1.90 -0.73 2.10
N LEU A 138 -1.01 -0.94 1.14
CA LEU A 138 -0.39 0.12 0.36
C LEU A 138 -1.18 0.30 -0.93
N VAL A 139 -1.75 1.49 -1.13
CA VAL A 139 -2.41 1.85 -2.39
C VAL A 139 -1.50 2.81 -3.15
N LYS A 140 -0.96 2.35 -4.27
CA LYS A 140 -0.08 3.16 -5.12
C LYS A 140 -0.90 3.87 -6.19
N THR A 141 -0.79 5.20 -6.23
CA THR A 141 -1.43 6.08 -7.21
C THR A 141 -0.37 7.03 -7.77
N CYS A 142 0.44 6.50 -8.67
CA CYS A 142 1.63 7.17 -9.15
C CYS A 142 1.85 6.94 -10.63
N TRP A 143 2.27 8.00 -11.33
CA TRP A 143 2.42 8.02 -12.78
C TRP A 143 3.58 8.91 -13.19
N GLY A 144 4.39 8.44 -14.14
CA GLY A 144 5.56 9.16 -14.61
C GLY A 144 5.22 10.51 -15.24
N GLY A 145 6.12 11.48 -15.07
CA GLY A 145 6.06 12.75 -15.79
C GLY A 145 4.96 13.71 -15.35
N LYS A 146 4.49 13.63 -14.09
CA LYS A 146 3.39 14.46 -13.58
C LYS A 146 3.88 15.58 -12.65
N SER A 147 3.28 16.75 -12.79
CA SER A 147 3.50 17.93 -11.96
C SER A 147 2.44 18.09 -10.87
N LEU A 148 2.77 18.78 -9.78
CA LEU A 148 1.80 19.26 -8.80
C LEU A 148 1.07 20.51 -9.29
N MET A 149 1.73 21.36 -10.08
CA MET A 149 1.14 22.57 -10.62
C MET A 149 -0.07 22.31 -11.53
N GLU A 150 -0.04 21.26 -12.35
CA GLU A 150 -1.07 20.95 -13.35
C GLU A 150 -1.74 19.59 -13.09
N ASP A 151 -0.98 18.48 -13.09
CA ASP A 151 -1.56 17.13 -13.12
C ASP A 151 -2.20 16.73 -11.79
N PHE A 152 -1.51 16.99 -10.69
CA PHE A 152 -1.96 16.72 -9.32
C PHE A 152 -2.52 17.96 -8.63
N ARG A 153 -2.85 19.00 -9.39
CA ARG A 153 -3.32 20.27 -8.84
C ARG A 153 -4.56 20.05 -7.95
N PRO A 154 -4.47 20.35 -6.65
CA PRO A 154 -5.57 20.08 -5.73
C PRO A 154 -6.65 21.19 -5.83
N PRO A 155 -7.93 20.88 -5.55
CA PRO A 155 -9.03 21.84 -5.63
C PRO A 155 -8.79 23.16 -4.88
N ARG A 156 -8.18 23.12 -3.68
CA ARG A 156 -7.87 24.33 -2.89
C ARG A 156 -6.85 25.26 -3.54
N SER A 157 -6.09 24.79 -4.52
CA SER A 157 -5.19 25.65 -5.30
C SER A 157 -5.92 26.49 -6.34
N GLY A 158 -7.24 26.32 -6.49
CA GLY A 158 -8.06 27.02 -7.47
C GLY A 158 -7.68 26.69 -8.91
N GLY A 159 -8.40 27.29 -9.87
CA GLY A 159 -8.26 26.94 -11.29
C GLY A 159 -8.78 25.54 -11.59
N GLU A 160 -8.30 24.95 -12.68
CA GLU A 160 -8.67 23.59 -13.10
C GLU A 160 -8.09 22.55 -12.15
N VAL A 161 -8.93 21.62 -11.67
CA VAL A 161 -8.46 20.51 -10.83
C VAL A 161 -7.66 19.54 -11.70
N GLY A 162 -6.50 19.14 -11.20
CA GLY A 162 -5.61 18.26 -11.93
C GLY A 162 -6.25 16.88 -12.21
N PRO A 163 -6.17 16.36 -13.44
CA PRO A 163 -6.79 15.08 -13.78
C PRO A 163 -6.21 13.91 -12.96
N PHE A 164 -4.94 13.98 -12.57
CA PHE A 164 -4.30 12.95 -11.75
C PHE A 164 -4.58 13.09 -10.24
N TYR A 165 -4.98 14.27 -9.77
CA TYR A 165 -5.59 14.41 -8.44
C TYR A 165 -6.92 13.64 -8.37
N LEU A 166 -7.77 13.81 -9.37
CA LEU A 166 -9.05 13.09 -9.46
C LEU A 166 -8.83 11.58 -9.59
N LYS A 167 -7.94 11.17 -10.50
CA LYS A 167 -7.57 9.76 -10.70
C LYS A 167 -6.99 9.12 -9.44
N MET A 168 -6.11 9.81 -8.71
CA MET A 168 -5.58 9.35 -7.41
C MET A 168 -6.71 9.07 -6.42
N THR A 169 -7.65 10.00 -6.30
CA THR A 169 -8.78 9.87 -5.37
C THR A 169 -9.71 8.72 -5.78
N GLU A 170 -9.95 8.56 -7.08
CA GLU A 170 -10.76 7.49 -7.64
C GLU A 170 -10.13 6.11 -7.41
N GLU A 171 -8.86 5.92 -7.80
CA GLU A 171 -8.17 4.65 -7.65
C GLU A 171 -7.99 4.25 -6.18
N TYR A 172 -7.80 5.23 -5.28
CA TYR A 172 -7.84 4.99 -3.85
C TYR A 172 -9.20 4.43 -3.41
N ARG A 173 -10.29 5.11 -3.73
CA ARG A 173 -11.66 4.69 -3.36
C ARG A 173 -11.99 3.32 -3.94
N GLU A 174 -11.57 3.05 -5.16
CA GLU A 174 -11.76 1.75 -5.80
C GLU A 174 -11.00 0.64 -5.06
N ALA A 175 -9.73 0.87 -4.67
CA ALA A 175 -8.97 -0.10 -3.90
C ALA A 175 -9.61 -0.43 -2.55
N ILE A 176 -10.22 0.57 -1.89
CA ILE A 176 -10.99 0.37 -0.66
C ILE A 176 -12.26 -0.44 -0.93
N ALA A 177 -13.03 -0.05 -1.95
CA ALA A 177 -14.31 -0.70 -2.28
C ALA A 177 -14.12 -2.17 -2.70
N GLU A 178 -13.03 -2.48 -3.38
CA GLU A 178 -12.71 -3.82 -3.88
C GLU A 178 -11.81 -4.64 -2.94
N LEU A 179 -11.54 -4.16 -1.72
CA LEU A 179 -10.61 -4.79 -0.77
C LEU A 179 -10.85 -6.31 -0.63
N GLY A 180 -12.08 -6.71 -0.31
CA GLY A 180 -12.43 -8.11 -0.11
C GLY A 180 -12.54 -8.95 -1.40
N ALA A 181 -12.57 -8.30 -2.56
CA ALA A 181 -12.54 -8.96 -3.86
C ALA A 181 -11.09 -9.24 -4.29
N ARG A 182 -10.21 -8.22 -4.17
CA ARG A 182 -8.77 -8.32 -4.46
C ARG A 182 -8.04 -9.20 -3.44
N PHE A 183 -8.44 -9.10 -2.18
CA PHE A 183 -7.81 -9.78 -1.06
C PHE A 183 -8.86 -10.51 -0.22
N PRO A 184 -9.21 -11.77 -0.54
CA PRO A 184 -10.25 -12.51 0.18
C PRO A 184 -10.01 -12.61 1.69
N ARG A 185 -8.75 -12.63 2.15
CA ARG A 185 -8.38 -12.61 3.59
C ARG A 185 -8.80 -11.33 4.31
N LEU A 186 -8.96 -10.22 3.59
CA LEU A 186 -9.28 -8.89 4.14
C LEU A 186 -10.79 -8.55 4.01
N ARG A 187 -11.61 -9.51 3.56
CA ARG A 187 -13.03 -9.28 3.33
C ARG A 187 -13.76 -8.93 4.62
N GLY A 188 -14.50 -7.82 4.60
CA GLY A 188 -15.28 -7.34 5.73
C GLY A 188 -14.48 -6.55 6.77
N MET A 189 -13.17 -6.36 6.57
CA MET A 189 -12.37 -5.47 7.41
C MET A 189 -12.75 -4.00 7.19
N LYS A 190 -12.67 -3.20 8.26
CA LYS A 190 -12.82 -1.74 8.15
C LYS A 190 -11.50 -1.12 7.71
N THR A 191 -11.54 -0.14 6.82
CA THR A 191 -10.33 0.54 6.35
C THR A 191 -10.11 1.85 7.09
N GLU A 192 -8.88 2.11 7.52
CA GLU A 192 -8.45 3.37 8.12
C GLU A 192 -7.34 3.99 7.26
N LEU A 193 -7.53 5.21 6.76
CA LEU A 193 -6.45 5.95 6.11
C LEU A 193 -5.43 6.38 7.18
N ALA A 194 -4.36 5.61 7.33
CA ALA A 194 -3.34 5.78 8.35
C ALA A 194 -2.22 6.74 7.91
N GLY A 195 -2.04 6.95 6.60
CA GLY A 195 -1.05 7.90 6.13
C GLY A 195 -1.11 8.19 4.63
N PHE A 196 -0.46 9.28 4.27
CA PHE A 196 -0.26 9.74 2.89
C PHE A 196 1.23 9.95 2.66
N VAL A 197 1.79 9.26 1.66
CA VAL A 197 3.19 9.35 1.27
C VAL A 197 3.24 10.00 -0.10
N TRP A 198 3.90 11.16 -0.18
CA TRP A 198 4.03 11.94 -1.40
C TRP A 198 5.48 11.93 -1.89
N PHE A 199 5.71 11.45 -3.11
CA PHE A 199 7.03 11.50 -3.75
C PHE A 199 6.95 12.08 -5.16
N GLN A 200 7.07 13.40 -5.23
CA GLN A 200 7.02 14.18 -6.46
C GLN A 200 7.82 15.48 -6.27
N GLY A 201 8.17 16.14 -7.38
CA GLY A 201 8.71 17.51 -7.36
C GLY A 201 9.61 17.81 -8.55
N TRP A 202 10.21 16.79 -9.18
CA TRP A 202 11.14 16.99 -10.30
C TRP A 202 10.50 17.76 -11.47
N ASN A 203 9.28 17.40 -11.84
CA ASN A 203 8.62 18.01 -13.00
C ASN A 203 8.20 19.46 -12.76
N ASP A 204 7.90 19.85 -11.52
CA ASP A 204 7.60 21.24 -11.16
C ASP A 204 8.83 22.16 -11.29
N MET A 205 10.04 21.62 -11.49
CA MET A 205 11.20 22.43 -11.86
C MET A 205 11.15 22.96 -13.30
N TYR A 206 10.28 22.39 -14.14
CA TYR A 206 10.21 22.67 -15.57
C TYR A 206 8.85 23.20 -16.03
N VAL A 207 7.92 23.42 -15.09
CA VAL A 207 6.61 24.02 -15.36
C VAL A 207 6.63 25.48 -14.92
N ASP A 208 6.23 26.38 -15.80
CA ASP A 208 6.26 27.82 -15.54
C ASP A 208 5.42 28.19 -14.29
N GLY A 209 6.05 28.91 -13.35
CA GLY A 209 5.44 29.32 -12.09
C GLY A 209 5.22 28.19 -11.06
N ALA A 210 5.57 26.94 -11.39
CA ALA A 210 5.37 25.81 -10.49
C ALA A 210 6.28 25.87 -9.26
N LEU A 211 7.54 26.29 -9.41
CA LEU A 211 8.48 26.44 -8.28
C LEU A 211 7.93 27.37 -7.19
N ASP A 212 7.44 28.55 -7.58
CA ASP A 212 6.87 29.54 -6.64
C ASP A 212 5.57 29.03 -6.00
N ALA A 213 4.76 28.29 -6.76
CA ALA A 213 3.49 27.75 -6.31
C ALA A 213 3.61 26.45 -5.49
N TYR A 214 4.74 25.73 -5.57
CA TYR A 214 4.86 24.36 -5.11
C TYR A 214 4.50 24.19 -3.64
N ALA A 215 5.06 25.02 -2.76
CA ALA A 215 4.79 24.95 -1.33
C ALA A 215 3.31 25.20 -0.99
N GLY A 216 2.68 26.16 -1.69
CA GLY A 216 1.26 26.45 -1.55
C GLY A 216 0.39 25.29 -2.04
N ASN A 217 0.69 24.76 -3.22
CA ASN A 217 -0.02 23.62 -3.79
C ASN A 217 0.13 22.37 -2.93
N LEU A 218 1.31 22.10 -2.38
CA LEU A 218 1.53 20.95 -1.51
C LEU A 218 0.74 21.07 -0.20
N SER A 219 0.70 22.26 0.40
CA SER A 219 -0.13 22.54 1.57
C SER A 219 -1.62 22.30 1.29
N ASN A 220 -2.08 22.71 0.11
CA ASN A 220 -3.45 22.52 -0.34
C ASN A 220 -3.77 21.04 -0.60
N LEU A 221 -2.86 20.32 -1.25
CA LEU A 221 -2.98 18.87 -1.50
C LEU A 221 -3.16 18.11 -0.19
N VAL A 222 -2.30 18.38 0.80
CA VAL A 222 -2.38 17.75 2.12
C VAL A 222 -3.72 18.04 2.82
N LYS A 223 -4.29 19.24 2.64
CA LYS A 223 -5.59 19.61 3.22
C LYS A 223 -6.78 18.99 2.48
N ASP A 224 -6.63 18.69 1.19
CA ASP A 224 -7.69 18.11 0.37
C ASP A 224 -7.72 16.58 0.42
N VAL A 225 -6.59 15.94 0.72
CA VAL A 225 -6.49 14.49 0.97
C VAL A 225 -7.04 14.09 2.35
N ARG A 226 -7.00 14.99 3.33
CA ARG A 226 -7.54 14.80 4.68
C ARG A 226 -9.07 14.90 4.71
#